data_AF-A0A9E0HG93-F1
#
_entry.id   AF-A0A9E0HG93-F1
#
_cell.length_a   1.000
_cell.length_b   1.000
_cell.length_c   1.000
_cell.angle_alpha   90.00
_cell.angle_beta   90.00
_cell.angle_gamma   90.00
#
_symmetry.space_group_name_H-M   'P 1'
#
loop_
_entity.id
_entity.type
_entity.pdbx_description
1 polymer ?
#
loop_
_entity_poly.entity_id
_entity_poly.type
_entity_poly.pdbx_seq_one_letter_code
_entity_poly.pdbx_strand_id
1 'polypeptide(L)'
;MRPAVSLACLGLVACASGQNAEVDAARVDSAVADARVVDGPGGDGPVIDGPVIDGAVIDARPVDAAAIDATAVDAAVDAAPIDGPPPVVAHVLLAEVVLAPTGGEFIELVNPTGTAVDLSTYYLSDAAGYFRLPAGVAAATVDAADFIVKFPAGASIPPGGVVTVAVDTAANFTIAYPGVSPTYSIASSTMTAVSVTGSSSLTNAGEPVVLFRWDGATDRVTDVDLMIAGTPTAANQLANKSGLAVDGPDADAVATAYATDAFTLPSQATPASARSTKRIALESATTETHGGAGNGVAGHDETSEQLGTTWDTGGYTTPTPGQVPPALLP
;
A
#
# COMPACT_ATOMS: atom_id res chain seq x y z
N MET A 1 -6.24 -21.95 73.95
CA MET A 1 -5.38 -23.13 73.76
C MET A 1 -4.87 -23.15 72.31
N ARG A 2 -3.60 -22.78 72.12
CA ARG A 2 -2.70 -23.33 71.07
C ARG A 2 -1.75 -24.31 71.79
N PRO A 3 -1.16 -25.29 71.09
CA PRO A 3 0.23 -25.17 70.60
C PRO A 3 0.30 -25.49 69.09
N ALA A 4 1.19 -24.92 68.25
CA ALA A 4 2.68 -24.94 68.20
C ALA A 4 3.22 -26.34 67.82
N VAL A 5 4.26 -26.59 66.98
CA VAL A 5 5.27 -25.82 66.21
C VAL A 5 6.08 -26.87 65.38
N SER A 6 6.92 -26.41 64.42
CA SER A 6 8.16 -27.00 63.85
C SER A 6 8.03 -27.41 62.37
N LEU A 7 8.67 -26.81 61.35
CA LEU A 7 9.87 -25.96 61.16
C LEU A 7 11.23 -26.59 61.48
N ALA A 8 12.02 -26.83 60.41
CA ALA A 8 13.48 -26.71 60.24
C ALA A 8 13.73 -26.72 58.71
N CYS A 9 14.26 -25.72 57.99
CA CYS A 9 15.47 -24.86 58.12
C CYS A 9 16.77 -25.72 58.08
N LEU A 10 17.63 -25.64 57.06
CA LEU A 10 18.66 -24.63 56.77
C LEU A 10 19.23 -24.91 55.33
N GLY A 11 19.75 -23.98 54.53
CA GLY A 11 20.27 -22.67 54.88
C GLY A 11 20.48 -21.72 53.69
N LEU A 12 20.40 -20.45 54.08
CA LEU A 12 20.73 -19.13 53.50
C LEU A 12 22.26 -19.05 53.21
N VAL A 13 22.90 -18.21 52.37
CA VAL A 13 22.93 -16.74 52.18
C VAL A 13 23.81 -16.49 50.92
N ALA A 14 23.32 -15.84 49.85
CA ALA A 14 23.59 -14.46 49.38
C ALA A 14 25.05 -13.96 49.25
N CYS A 15 25.42 -13.38 48.09
CA CYS A 15 25.98 -12.03 47.92
C CYS A 15 26.40 -11.76 46.45
N ALA A 16 26.02 -10.57 45.94
CA ALA A 16 26.60 -9.65 44.94
C ALA A 16 27.82 -10.11 44.08
N SER A 17 28.12 -9.65 42.87
CA SER A 17 27.79 -8.47 42.05
C SER A 17 28.62 -8.60 40.76
N GLY A 18 28.11 -8.13 39.62
CA GLY A 18 28.89 -7.53 38.52
C GLY A 18 29.89 -8.40 37.76
N GLN A 19 29.67 -8.55 36.46
CA GLN A 19 30.51 -7.98 35.38
C GLN A 19 30.23 -8.70 34.06
N ASN A 20 30.04 -7.89 33.01
CA ASN A 20 29.98 -8.30 31.62
C ASN A 20 31.27 -9.04 31.25
N ALA A 21 31.15 -10.19 30.59
CA ALA A 21 32.26 -10.81 29.89
C ALA A 21 31.77 -11.23 28.50
N GLU A 22 32.35 -10.59 27.49
CA GLU A 22 32.27 -10.93 26.07
C GLU A 22 32.58 -12.43 25.85
N VAL A 23 31.84 -13.06 24.94
CA VAL A 23 32.19 -14.38 24.43
C VAL A 23 33.02 -14.18 23.17
N ASP A 24 34.31 -14.47 23.30
CA ASP A 24 35.32 -14.48 22.25
C ASP A 24 35.08 -15.61 21.24
N ALA A 25 35.06 -15.27 19.94
CA ALA A 25 34.83 -16.19 18.84
C ALA A 25 36.14 -16.89 18.46
N ALA A 26 36.30 -18.15 18.89
CA ALA A 26 37.44 -18.98 18.51
C ALA A 26 37.44 -19.30 17.00
N ARG A 27 38.56 -18.96 16.34
CA ARG A 27 38.87 -19.24 14.94
C ARG A 27 38.93 -20.75 14.63
N VAL A 28 38.33 -21.14 13.50
CA VAL A 28 38.43 -22.47 12.90
C VAL A 28 39.68 -22.51 12.01
N ASP A 29 40.60 -23.43 12.30
CA ASP A 29 41.79 -23.68 11.45
C ASP A 29 41.52 -24.83 10.45
N SER A 30 42.11 -24.72 9.27
CA SER A 30 41.81 -25.49 8.06
C SER A 30 42.71 -26.73 7.97
N ALA A 31 42.13 -27.93 8.08
CA ALA A 31 42.89 -29.17 7.93
C ALA A 31 43.22 -29.46 6.45
N VAL A 32 44.51 -29.66 6.15
CA VAL A 32 45.04 -30.03 4.82
C VAL A 32 44.96 -31.54 4.62
N ALA A 33 44.50 -31.99 3.45
CA ALA A 33 44.41 -33.39 3.04
C ALA A 33 45.58 -33.77 2.11
N ASP A 34 46.33 -34.82 2.45
CA ASP A 34 47.42 -35.37 1.64
C ASP A 34 46.91 -36.25 0.50
N ALA A 35 47.38 -35.96 -0.73
CA ALA A 35 47.09 -36.75 -1.93
C ALA A 35 48.09 -37.90 -2.11
N ARG A 36 47.55 -39.12 -2.21
CA ARG A 36 48.24 -40.39 -2.44
C ARG A 36 48.55 -40.59 -3.93
N VAL A 37 49.78 -40.97 -4.28
CA VAL A 37 50.16 -41.43 -5.63
C VAL A 37 50.80 -42.82 -5.56
N VAL A 38 50.40 -43.72 -6.47
CA VAL A 38 50.87 -45.11 -6.63
C VAL A 38 51.17 -45.35 -8.11
N ASP A 39 52.35 -45.92 -8.45
CA ASP A 39 52.50 -47.14 -9.29
C ASP A 39 53.97 -47.47 -9.66
N GLY A 40 54.32 -48.77 -9.55
CA GLY A 40 55.00 -49.58 -10.59
C GLY A 40 56.54 -49.61 -10.73
N PRO A 41 57.21 -50.79 -10.73
CA PRO A 41 58.67 -50.90 -10.85
C PRO A 41 59.20 -51.31 -12.26
N GLY A 42 60.34 -50.74 -12.66
CA GLY A 42 61.39 -51.42 -13.47
C GLY A 42 61.59 -51.00 -14.94
N GLY A 43 62.79 -50.51 -15.27
CA GLY A 43 63.37 -50.54 -16.63
C GLY A 43 64.05 -49.25 -17.10
N ASP A 44 65.38 -49.29 -17.25
CA ASP A 44 66.31 -48.18 -17.56
C ASP A 44 65.99 -47.33 -18.81
N GLY A 45 66.03 -46.00 -18.62
CA GLY A 45 66.18 -44.98 -19.66
C GLY A 45 66.72 -43.67 -19.03
N PRO A 46 67.70 -42.97 -19.62
CA PRO A 46 68.43 -41.91 -18.93
C PRO A 46 67.86 -40.49 -19.14
N VAL A 47 67.82 -39.73 -18.03
CA VAL A 47 68.50 -38.42 -17.85
C VAL A 47 67.73 -37.10 -18.16
N ILE A 48 67.80 -36.21 -17.13
CA ILE A 48 67.46 -34.78 -16.94
C ILE A 48 65.98 -34.37 -16.83
N ASP A 49 65.54 -33.93 -15.63
CA ASP A 49 65.42 -32.49 -15.37
C ASP A 49 65.40 -32.15 -13.86
N GLY A 50 65.79 -30.91 -13.57
CA GLY A 50 66.34 -30.42 -12.31
C GLY A 50 65.53 -30.57 -11.00
N PRO A 51 66.20 -30.29 -9.86
CA PRO A 51 65.69 -30.56 -8.52
C PRO A 51 64.43 -29.75 -8.18
N VAL A 52 63.41 -30.49 -7.74
CA VAL A 52 62.27 -30.00 -6.96
C VAL A 52 62.83 -29.25 -5.76
N ILE A 53 62.58 -27.94 -5.70
CA ILE A 53 62.97 -27.11 -4.57
C ILE A 53 62.12 -27.52 -3.37
N ASP A 54 62.79 -28.19 -2.44
CA ASP A 54 62.39 -28.36 -1.05
C ASP A 54 62.36 -26.99 -0.34
N GLY A 55 61.46 -26.86 0.61
CA GLY A 55 60.89 -25.62 1.12
C GLY A 55 61.85 -24.45 1.34
N ALA A 56 61.59 -23.35 0.62
CA ALA A 56 61.94 -22.01 1.05
C ALA A 56 60.65 -21.30 1.49
N VAL A 57 60.51 -21.22 2.81
CA VAL A 57 59.66 -20.32 3.59
C VAL A 57 59.31 -19.06 2.78
N ILE A 58 58.04 -18.91 2.39
CA ILE A 58 57.52 -17.57 2.09
C ILE A 58 57.50 -16.88 3.43
N ASP A 59 58.52 -16.06 3.66
CA ASP A 59 58.61 -15.13 4.77
C ASP A 59 57.31 -14.32 4.75
N ALA A 60 56.39 -14.67 5.64
CA ALA A 60 55.18 -13.92 5.87
C ALA A 60 55.64 -12.57 6.39
N ARG A 61 55.92 -11.64 5.47
CA ARG A 61 56.00 -10.23 5.80
C ARG A 61 54.75 -9.97 6.63
N PRO A 62 54.87 -9.53 7.89
CA PRO A 62 53.70 -9.10 8.60
C PRO A 62 53.08 -8.02 7.72
N VAL A 63 51.88 -8.28 7.20
CA VAL A 63 51.07 -7.21 6.66
C VAL A 63 50.85 -6.34 7.87
N ASP A 64 51.56 -5.21 7.89
CA ASP A 64 51.45 -4.24 8.97
C ASP A 64 49.96 -3.97 9.14
N ALA A 65 49.43 -4.25 10.34
CA ALA A 65 48.00 -4.11 10.63
C ALA A 65 47.51 -2.66 10.41
N ALA A 66 48.42 -1.72 10.18
CA ALA A 66 48.17 -0.36 9.74
C ALA A 66 47.64 -0.21 8.30
N ALA A 67 47.67 -1.26 7.46
CA ALA A 67 47.23 -1.19 6.07
C ALA A 67 45.78 -1.66 5.83
N ILE A 68 45.05 -2.01 6.89
CA ILE A 68 43.59 -2.13 6.82
C ILE A 68 43.03 -0.92 7.54
N ASP A 69 42.89 0.15 6.78
CA ASP A 69 42.21 1.36 7.25
C ASP A 69 40.75 1.00 7.52
N ALA A 70 40.46 0.61 8.76
CA ALA A 70 39.12 0.35 9.25
C ALA A 70 38.21 1.60 9.16
N THR A 71 38.78 2.81 9.00
CA THR A 71 37.99 4.04 8.84
C THR A 71 37.39 4.19 7.44
N ALA A 72 37.99 3.55 6.42
CA ALA A 72 37.47 3.56 5.06
C ALA A 72 36.28 2.60 4.84
N VAL A 73 36.13 1.58 5.70
CA VAL A 73 34.97 0.67 5.68
C VAL A 73 33.81 1.26 6.49
N ASP A 74 34.09 1.94 7.59
CA ASP A 74 33.05 2.56 8.44
C ASP A 74 32.40 3.79 7.76
N ALA A 75 33.19 4.60 7.05
CA ALA A 75 32.67 5.78 6.34
C ALA A 75 31.82 5.46 5.09
N ALA A 76 31.94 4.25 4.53
CA ALA A 76 31.18 3.82 3.36
C ALA A 76 29.85 3.12 3.72
N VAL A 77 29.67 2.71 4.97
CA VAL A 77 28.44 2.08 5.48
C VAL A 77 27.50 3.12 6.12
N ASP A 78 28.02 4.30 6.50
CA ASP A 78 27.26 5.33 7.24
C ASP A 78 26.72 6.49 6.38
N ALA A 79 26.60 6.32 5.06
CA ALA A 79 26.13 7.38 4.15
C ALA A 79 24.98 6.99 3.20
N ALA A 80 24.46 5.77 3.29
CA ALA A 80 23.26 5.37 2.55
C ALA A 80 22.22 4.83 3.55
N PRO A 81 21.01 5.40 3.64
CA PRO A 81 19.91 4.71 4.27
C PRO A 81 19.77 3.34 3.60
N ILE A 82 19.95 2.27 4.36
CA ILE A 82 19.60 0.92 3.90
C ILE A 82 18.09 0.91 3.82
N ASP A 83 17.57 1.20 2.63
CA ASP A 83 16.17 1.28 2.24
C ASP A 83 15.27 1.96 3.29
N GLY A 84 15.22 3.29 3.25
CA GLY A 84 14.04 3.98 3.78
C GLY A 84 12.78 3.34 3.17
N PRO A 85 11.67 3.21 3.92
CA PRO A 85 10.44 2.66 3.36
C PRO A 85 10.12 3.38 2.04
N PRO A 86 9.62 2.66 1.02
CA PRO A 86 9.20 3.27 -0.25
C PRO A 86 8.39 4.53 0.07
N PRO A 87 8.54 5.65 -0.65
CA PRO A 87 7.70 6.82 -0.39
C PRO A 87 6.23 6.38 -0.43
N VAL A 88 5.60 6.42 0.74
CA VAL A 88 4.24 5.95 0.94
C VAL A 88 3.28 7.12 0.72
N VAL A 89 2.13 6.82 0.13
CA VAL A 89 1.00 7.69 -0.29
C VAL A 89 0.92 9.07 0.37
N ALA A 90 0.83 10.10 -0.47
CA ALA A 90 0.71 11.51 -0.09
C ALA A 90 -0.74 12.07 -0.22
N HIS A 91 -1.75 11.21 -0.25
CA HIS A 91 -3.16 11.58 -0.43
C HIS A 91 -4.13 10.64 0.29
N VAL A 92 -5.41 11.01 0.27
CA VAL A 92 -6.54 10.21 0.76
C VAL A 92 -6.69 8.95 -0.09
N LEU A 93 -7.10 7.85 0.53
CA LEU A 93 -7.35 6.56 -0.12
C LEU A 93 -8.77 6.09 0.14
N LEU A 94 -9.34 5.33 -0.78
CA LEU A 94 -10.42 4.36 -0.56
C LEU A 94 -9.92 3.29 0.42
N ALA A 95 -10.74 2.88 1.38
CA ALA A 95 -10.34 1.96 2.46
C ALA A 95 -11.27 0.75 2.59
N GLU A 96 -12.57 0.92 2.36
CA GLU A 96 -13.55 -0.16 2.48
C GLU A 96 -14.73 0.09 1.53
N VAL A 97 -15.20 -0.96 0.86
CA VAL A 97 -16.37 -0.91 -0.03
C VAL A 97 -17.30 -2.06 0.26
N VAL A 98 -18.59 -1.77 0.40
CA VAL A 98 -19.67 -2.76 0.55
C VAL A 98 -20.67 -2.61 -0.58
N LEU A 99 -20.89 -3.70 -1.31
CA LEU A 99 -21.84 -3.77 -2.43
C LEU A 99 -23.23 -4.26 -2.03
N ALA A 100 -23.38 -4.85 -0.84
CA ALA A 100 -24.61 -5.55 -0.46
C ALA A 100 -24.75 -5.75 1.05
N PRO A 101 -25.97 -5.74 1.61
CA PRO A 101 -27.25 -5.38 0.97
C PRO A 101 -27.36 -3.86 0.74
N THR A 102 -28.33 -3.41 -0.08
CA THR A 102 -28.49 -2.00 -0.48
C THR A 102 -28.51 -0.99 0.66
N GLY A 103 -29.23 -1.27 1.75
CA GLY A 103 -29.25 -0.37 2.91
C GLY A 103 -27.91 -0.26 3.66
N GLY A 104 -26.96 -1.16 3.39
CA GLY A 104 -25.60 -1.15 3.93
C GLY A 104 -24.53 -0.86 2.88
N GLU A 105 -24.87 -0.47 1.65
CA GLU A 105 -23.87 -0.06 0.67
C GLU A 105 -23.15 1.20 1.16
N PHE A 106 -21.82 1.15 1.19
CA PHE A 106 -20.99 2.29 1.56
C PHE A 106 -19.59 2.23 0.93
N ILE A 107 -18.99 3.41 0.88
CA ILE A 107 -17.59 3.65 0.52
C ILE A 107 -16.93 4.35 1.70
N GLU A 108 -15.76 3.86 2.12
CA GLU A 108 -14.96 4.46 3.18
C GLU A 108 -13.66 5.02 2.64
N LEU A 109 -13.26 6.17 3.16
CA LEU A 109 -11.99 6.82 2.88
C LEU A 109 -11.12 6.89 4.13
N VAL A 110 -9.81 6.81 3.95
CA VAL A 110 -8.81 7.06 4.99
C VAL A 110 -7.86 8.17 4.55
N ASN A 111 -7.44 9.00 5.50
CA ASN A 111 -6.33 9.93 5.30
C ASN A 111 -5.05 9.38 5.95
N PRO A 112 -4.17 8.70 5.18
CA PRO A 112 -2.92 8.17 5.72
C PRO A 112 -1.86 9.25 5.94
N THR A 113 -2.11 10.51 5.55
CA THR A 113 -1.11 11.58 5.64
C THR A 113 -1.00 12.14 7.05
N GLY A 114 0.11 12.83 7.33
CA GLY A 114 0.35 13.53 8.60
C GLY A 114 -0.41 14.85 8.77
N THR A 115 -1.26 15.24 7.82
CA THR A 115 -1.96 16.53 7.81
C THR A 115 -3.45 16.38 7.50
N ALA A 116 -4.29 17.29 7.99
CA ALA A 116 -5.69 17.31 7.60
C ALA A 116 -5.82 17.62 6.10
N VAL A 117 -6.70 16.90 5.40
CA VAL A 117 -6.99 17.11 3.98
C VAL A 117 -8.36 17.76 3.85
N ASP A 118 -8.42 18.89 3.13
CA ASP A 118 -9.68 19.51 2.71
C ASP A 118 -10.29 18.68 1.57
N LEU A 119 -11.53 18.25 1.75
CA LEU A 119 -12.28 17.44 0.78
C LEU A 119 -13.15 18.30 -0.14
N SER A 120 -13.13 19.63 -0.01
CA SER A 120 -14.03 20.52 -0.75
C SER A 120 -13.91 20.43 -2.28
N THR A 121 -12.81 19.89 -2.82
CA THR A 121 -12.58 19.65 -4.26
C THR A 121 -12.62 18.17 -4.63
N TYR A 122 -12.99 17.29 -3.69
CA TYR A 122 -13.08 15.85 -3.90
C TYR A 122 -14.49 15.43 -4.30
N TYR A 123 -14.56 14.40 -5.12
CA TYR A 123 -15.76 13.80 -5.66
C TYR A 123 -15.67 12.28 -5.56
N LEU A 124 -16.82 11.64 -5.43
CA LEU A 124 -16.98 10.20 -5.53
C LEU A 124 -17.90 9.87 -6.70
N SER A 125 -17.57 8.79 -7.41
CA SER A 125 -18.36 8.32 -8.54
C SER A 125 -18.18 6.83 -8.76
N ASP A 126 -19.21 6.19 -9.28
CA ASP A 126 -19.18 4.89 -9.95
C ASP A 126 -19.41 5.02 -11.47
N ALA A 127 -19.91 6.17 -11.93
CA ALA A 127 -20.14 6.43 -13.35
C ALA A 127 -18.85 6.44 -14.20
N ALA A 128 -18.84 5.66 -15.28
CA ALA A 128 -17.75 5.63 -16.27
C ALA A 128 -17.47 7.01 -16.91
N GLY A 129 -18.46 7.91 -16.95
CA GLY A 129 -18.36 9.25 -17.53
C GLY A 129 -17.73 10.32 -16.64
N TYR A 130 -17.33 10.02 -15.39
CA TYR A 130 -16.90 11.03 -14.41
C TYR A 130 -15.82 11.99 -14.94
N PHE A 131 -14.86 11.50 -15.74
CA PHE A 131 -13.74 12.28 -16.26
C PHE A 131 -14.17 13.36 -17.27
N ARG A 132 -15.42 13.33 -17.74
CA ARG A 132 -16.00 14.34 -18.64
C ARG A 132 -16.66 15.50 -17.91
N LEU A 133 -16.70 15.45 -16.56
CA LEU A 133 -17.29 16.51 -15.74
C LEU A 133 -16.76 17.93 -16.07
N PRO A 134 -15.48 18.13 -16.44
CA PRO A 134 -15.00 19.46 -16.82
C PRO A 134 -15.76 20.10 -17.99
N ALA A 135 -16.24 19.33 -18.98
CA ALA A 135 -17.09 19.84 -20.06
C ALA A 135 -18.57 20.07 -19.64
N GLY A 136 -18.86 19.94 -18.35
CA GLY A 136 -20.17 20.14 -17.75
C GLY A 136 -20.93 18.84 -17.44
N VAL A 137 -21.90 18.95 -16.55
CA VAL A 137 -22.71 17.82 -16.04
C VAL A 137 -23.36 16.99 -17.15
N ALA A 138 -23.81 17.63 -18.24
CA ALA A 138 -24.42 16.93 -19.36
C ALA A 138 -23.43 16.10 -20.19
N ALA A 139 -22.13 16.41 -20.13
CA ALA A 139 -21.07 15.66 -20.82
C ALA A 139 -20.60 14.44 -20.00
N ALA A 140 -20.73 14.50 -18.67
CA ALA A 140 -20.51 13.37 -17.77
C ALA A 140 -21.75 12.47 -17.77
N THR A 141 -21.83 11.55 -18.74
CA THR A 141 -22.89 10.56 -18.80
C THR A 141 -22.89 9.67 -17.56
N VAL A 142 -24.03 9.61 -16.89
CA VAL A 142 -24.28 8.82 -15.66
C VAL A 142 -25.45 7.90 -15.94
N ASP A 143 -25.26 6.59 -15.80
CA ASP A 143 -26.31 5.61 -16.02
C ASP A 143 -27.28 5.55 -14.81
N ALA A 144 -28.34 4.73 -14.94
CA ALA A 144 -29.34 4.57 -13.90
C ALA A 144 -28.71 3.99 -12.62
N ALA A 145 -28.95 4.64 -11.47
CA ALA A 145 -28.36 4.33 -10.15
C ALA A 145 -26.89 4.72 -9.97
N ASP A 146 -26.17 5.06 -11.03
CA ASP A 146 -24.85 5.67 -10.92
C ASP A 146 -24.94 7.09 -10.34
N PHE A 147 -23.82 7.57 -9.83
CA PHE A 147 -23.69 8.89 -9.24
C PHE A 147 -22.34 9.56 -9.52
N ILE A 148 -22.38 10.88 -9.55
CA ILE A 148 -21.25 11.77 -9.32
C ILE A 148 -21.69 12.69 -8.18
N VAL A 149 -20.99 12.60 -7.05
CA VAL A 149 -21.25 13.41 -5.86
C VAL A 149 -19.99 14.12 -5.42
N LYS A 150 -20.16 15.30 -4.83
CA LYS A 150 -19.08 16.14 -4.32
C LYS A 150 -19.18 16.27 -2.81
N PHE A 151 -18.06 16.21 -2.11
CA PHE A 151 -18.04 16.52 -0.69
C PHE A 151 -18.46 18.00 -0.45
N PRO A 152 -19.21 18.28 0.62
CA PRO A 152 -19.71 19.63 0.86
C PRO A 152 -18.57 20.61 1.20
N ALA A 153 -18.82 21.91 1.04
CA ALA A 153 -17.85 22.94 1.41
C ALA A 153 -17.48 22.85 2.90
N GLY A 154 -16.18 22.92 3.20
CA GLY A 154 -15.66 22.77 4.57
C GLY A 154 -15.53 21.32 5.05
N ALA A 155 -15.85 20.33 4.22
CA ALA A 155 -15.53 18.93 4.50
C ALA A 155 -14.01 18.75 4.65
N SER A 156 -13.57 18.07 5.70
CA SER A 156 -12.15 17.75 5.89
C SER A 156 -11.99 16.41 6.57
N ILE A 157 -10.89 15.73 6.31
CA ILE A 157 -10.49 14.48 6.98
C ILE A 157 -9.18 14.73 7.75
N PRO A 158 -9.16 14.56 9.09
CA PRO A 158 -7.94 14.78 9.88
C PRO A 158 -6.85 13.75 9.54
N PRO A 159 -5.58 13.96 9.97
CA PRO A 159 -4.53 12.94 9.86
C PRO A 159 -4.98 11.63 10.51
N GLY A 160 -4.82 10.50 9.81
CA GLY A 160 -5.31 9.19 10.26
C GLY A 160 -6.83 9.09 10.39
N GLY A 161 -7.56 10.09 9.90
CA GLY A 161 -9.02 10.15 9.95
C GLY A 161 -9.67 9.19 8.97
N VAL A 162 -10.97 8.95 9.19
CA VAL A 162 -11.82 8.10 8.37
C VAL A 162 -13.12 8.82 8.01
N VAL A 163 -13.60 8.59 6.80
CA VAL A 163 -14.87 9.11 6.30
C VAL A 163 -15.68 7.95 5.76
N THR A 164 -16.88 7.74 6.27
CA THR A 164 -17.83 6.76 5.71
C THR A 164 -18.88 7.49 4.89
N VAL A 165 -19.11 7.02 3.67
CA VAL A 165 -20.13 7.52 2.75
C VAL A 165 -21.16 6.43 2.51
N ALA A 166 -22.30 6.54 3.16
CA ALA A 166 -23.46 5.69 2.88
C ALA A 166 -24.04 6.03 1.50
N VAL A 167 -24.32 5.02 0.69
CA VAL A 167 -24.95 5.21 -0.63
C VAL A 167 -26.46 5.44 -0.44
N ASP A 168 -27.10 4.60 0.39
CA ASP A 168 -28.48 4.80 0.85
C ASP A 168 -28.55 5.84 1.99
N THR A 169 -29.73 6.01 2.58
CA THR A 169 -30.03 6.93 3.66
C THR A 169 -29.23 6.58 4.91
N ALA A 170 -28.88 7.60 5.71
CA ALA A 170 -28.17 7.40 6.97
C ALA A 170 -28.96 6.51 7.94
N ALA A 171 -30.29 6.53 7.86
CA ALA A 171 -31.15 5.66 8.65
C ALA A 171 -31.01 4.18 8.26
N ASN A 172 -31.03 3.85 6.97
CA ASN A 172 -30.81 2.48 6.49
C ASN A 172 -29.40 2.00 6.81
N PHE A 173 -28.41 2.87 6.66
CA PHE A 173 -27.03 2.57 7.05
C PHE A 173 -26.94 2.21 8.54
N THR A 174 -27.53 2.99 9.43
CA THR A 174 -27.51 2.69 10.88
C THR A 174 -28.33 1.44 11.24
N ILE A 175 -29.32 1.05 10.43
CA ILE A 175 -29.99 -0.26 10.57
C ILE A 175 -29.02 -1.40 10.19
N ALA A 176 -28.27 -1.25 9.11
CA ALA A 176 -27.27 -2.22 8.67
C ALA A 176 -26.07 -2.31 9.63
N TYR A 177 -25.68 -1.17 10.22
CA TYR A 177 -24.53 -1.02 11.12
C TYR A 177 -24.95 -0.34 12.44
N PRO A 178 -25.57 -1.10 13.37
CA PRO A 178 -26.08 -0.55 14.62
C PRO A 178 -24.99 0.14 15.45
N GLY A 179 -25.27 1.38 15.85
CA GLY A 179 -24.35 2.19 16.66
C GLY A 179 -23.31 2.98 15.85
N VAL A 180 -23.32 2.87 14.53
CA VAL A 180 -22.48 3.68 13.63
C VAL A 180 -23.38 4.60 12.79
N SER A 181 -23.03 5.88 12.74
CA SER A 181 -23.63 6.85 11.82
C SER A 181 -22.62 7.14 10.72
N PRO A 182 -23.04 7.23 9.45
CA PRO A 182 -22.10 7.53 8.38
C PRO A 182 -21.70 9.00 8.46
N THR A 183 -20.48 9.33 8.04
CA THR A 183 -20.01 10.72 7.96
C THR A 183 -20.81 11.50 6.92
N TYR A 184 -21.05 10.87 5.77
CA TYR A 184 -21.91 11.37 4.70
C TYR A 184 -22.85 10.27 4.20
N SER A 185 -23.94 10.68 3.58
CA SER A 185 -24.94 9.86 2.92
C SER A 185 -25.40 10.57 1.66
N ILE A 186 -25.36 9.85 0.53
CA ILE A 186 -25.80 10.32 -0.78
C ILE A 186 -27.32 10.51 -0.76
N ALA A 187 -28.09 9.48 -0.41
CA ALA A 187 -29.56 9.56 -0.38
C ALA A 187 -30.12 10.49 0.72
N SER A 188 -29.34 10.84 1.75
CA SER A 188 -29.71 11.85 2.75
C SER A 188 -29.24 13.27 2.37
N SER A 189 -28.67 13.46 1.17
CA SER A 189 -28.24 14.76 0.64
C SER A 189 -27.24 15.52 1.51
N THR A 190 -26.38 14.80 2.23
CA THR A 190 -25.27 15.42 2.98
C THR A 190 -24.03 15.65 2.10
N MET A 191 -23.98 14.97 0.94
CA MET A 191 -23.09 15.31 -0.17
C MET A 191 -23.83 16.16 -1.20
N THR A 192 -23.10 16.94 -1.97
CA THR A 192 -23.67 17.70 -3.09
C THR A 192 -23.84 16.75 -4.28
N ALA A 193 -25.08 16.50 -4.70
CA ALA A 193 -25.37 15.76 -5.92
C ALA A 193 -24.96 16.59 -7.15
N VAL A 194 -23.99 16.12 -7.91
CA VAL A 194 -23.53 16.76 -9.16
C VAL A 194 -24.31 16.18 -10.33
N SER A 195 -24.37 14.85 -10.40
CA SER A 195 -25.20 14.10 -11.34
C SER A 195 -25.62 12.80 -10.67
N VAL A 196 -26.89 12.64 -10.37
CA VAL A 196 -27.44 11.43 -9.74
C VAL A 196 -28.73 11.09 -10.46
N THR A 197 -28.87 9.85 -10.90
CA THR A 197 -30.09 9.41 -11.59
C THR A 197 -30.82 8.34 -10.77
N GLY A 198 -32.06 8.64 -10.39
CA GLY A 198 -32.83 7.75 -9.52
C GLY A 198 -32.21 7.60 -8.13
N SER A 199 -32.35 6.40 -7.56
CA SER A 199 -31.71 6.04 -6.28
C SER A 199 -30.33 5.49 -6.55
N SER A 200 -29.30 6.11 -5.96
CA SER A 200 -27.93 5.61 -6.06
C SER A 200 -27.80 4.22 -5.46
N SER A 201 -27.00 3.37 -6.09
CA SER A 201 -26.68 2.03 -5.58
C SER A 201 -25.42 1.51 -6.22
N LEU A 202 -24.65 0.74 -5.46
CA LEU A 202 -23.54 -0.03 -5.96
C LEU A 202 -24.02 -1.39 -6.49
N THR A 203 -23.63 -1.75 -7.69
CA THR A 203 -24.01 -3.02 -8.33
C THR A 203 -23.39 -4.22 -7.61
N ASN A 204 -24.24 -5.14 -7.15
CA ASN A 204 -23.83 -6.42 -6.55
C ASN A 204 -22.89 -7.28 -7.41
N ALA A 205 -22.90 -7.15 -8.74
CA ALA A 205 -21.95 -7.86 -9.60
C ALA A 205 -20.55 -7.25 -9.51
N GLY A 206 -20.49 -5.92 -9.39
CA GLY A 206 -19.30 -5.13 -9.22
C GLY A 206 -19.25 -3.91 -10.15
N GLU A 207 -18.43 -2.94 -9.77
CA GLU A 207 -18.25 -1.67 -10.48
C GLU A 207 -16.97 -0.94 -10.07
N PRO A 208 -16.49 0.02 -10.89
CA PRO A 208 -15.45 0.94 -10.45
C PRO A 208 -15.97 1.87 -9.36
N VAL A 209 -15.17 2.09 -8.32
CA VAL A 209 -15.33 3.18 -7.37
C VAL A 209 -14.17 4.14 -7.58
N VAL A 210 -14.50 5.40 -7.85
CA VAL A 210 -13.54 6.44 -8.19
C VAL A 210 -13.60 7.56 -7.17
N LEU A 211 -12.49 7.80 -6.48
CA LEU A 211 -12.23 9.04 -5.76
C LEU A 211 -11.42 9.96 -6.68
N PHE A 212 -11.93 11.14 -7.00
CA PHE A 212 -11.23 12.09 -7.85
C PHE A 212 -11.32 13.51 -7.32
N ARG A 213 -10.43 14.38 -7.80
CA ARG A 213 -10.43 15.82 -7.53
C ARG A 213 -10.68 16.63 -8.78
N TRP A 214 -11.42 17.72 -8.60
CA TRP A 214 -11.55 18.75 -9.60
C TRP A 214 -11.78 20.10 -8.94
N ASP A 215 -11.07 21.13 -9.39
CA ASP A 215 -11.15 22.48 -8.83
C ASP A 215 -12.35 23.28 -9.34
N GLY A 216 -13.07 22.75 -10.34
CA GLY A 216 -14.19 23.43 -10.98
C GLY A 216 -13.79 24.36 -12.12
N ALA A 217 -12.50 24.36 -12.50
CA ALA A 217 -11.91 25.26 -13.49
C ALA A 217 -11.10 24.51 -14.55
N THR A 218 -10.23 23.57 -14.17
CA THR A 218 -9.31 22.91 -15.10
C THR A 218 -10.02 21.96 -16.05
N ASP A 219 -9.42 21.74 -17.22
CA ASP A 219 -9.90 20.76 -18.22
C ASP A 219 -9.95 19.31 -17.74
N ARG A 220 -9.16 18.99 -16.73
CA ARG A 220 -8.91 17.60 -16.30
C ARG A 220 -9.25 17.43 -14.84
N VAL A 221 -9.80 16.26 -14.54
CA VAL A 221 -9.87 15.75 -13.17
C VAL A 221 -8.58 15.01 -12.83
N THR A 222 -8.21 15.00 -11.55
CA THR A 222 -7.11 14.20 -11.02
C THR A 222 -7.69 12.99 -10.34
N ASP A 223 -7.29 11.79 -10.75
CA ASP A 223 -7.66 10.58 -10.02
C ASP A 223 -6.91 10.58 -8.69
N VAL A 224 -7.60 10.25 -7.61
CA VAL A 224 -6.99 10.20 -6.27
C VAL A 224 -6.78 8.77 -5.83
N ASP A 225 -7.78 7.92 -6.06
CA ASP A 225 -7.72 6.50 -5.79
C ASP A 225 -8.86 5.85 -6.59
N LEU A 226 -8.65 4.62 -7.02
CA LEU A 226 -9.57 3.91 -7.87
C LEU A 226 -9.51 2.40 -7.61
N MET A 227 -10.67 1.77 -7.46
CA MET A 227 -10.72 0.31 -7.33
C MET A 227 -11.95 -0.27 -8.03
N ILE A 228 -11.85 -1.50 -8.52
CA ILE A 228 -12.98 -2.22 -9.10
C ILE A 228 -13.51 -3.23 -8.08
N ALA A 229 -14.61 -2.87 -7.41
CA ALA A 229 -15.24 -3.69 -6.38
C ALA A 229 -16.07 -4.78 -7.05
N GLY A 230 -15.68 -6.05 -6.93
CA GLY A 230 -16.35 -7.14 -7.64
C GLY A 230 -16.01 -7.22 -9.13
N THR A 231 -16.78 -7.98 -9.89
CA THR A 231 -16.54 -8.27 -11.31
C THR A 231 -17.59 -7.57 -12.19
N PRO A 232 -17.32 -6.33 -12.64
CA PRO A 232 -18.28 -5.58 -13.42
C PRO A 232 -18.63 -6.24 -14.75
N THR A 233 -19.85 -6.02 -15.19
CA THR A 233 -20.27 -6.37 -16.54
C THR A 233 -19.70 -5.39 -17.56
N ALA A 234 -19.81 -5.69 -18.85
CA ALA A 234 -19.40 -4.78 -19.92
C ALA A 234 -20.13 -3.42 -19.91
N ALA A 235 -21.29 -3.34 -19.24
CA ALA A 235 -22.05 -2.09 -19.10
C ALA A 235 -21.55 -1.22 -17.93
N ASN A 236 -20.74 -1.75 -17.01
CA ASN A 236 -20.31 -1.04 -15.79
C ASN A 236 -18.78 -1.07 -15.63
N GLN A 237 -18.05 -0.85 -16.72
CA GLN A 237 -16.59 -0.91 -16.72
C GLN A 237 -15.98 0.46 -16.41
N LEU A 238 -14.81 0.45 -15.77
CA LEU A 238 -13.95 1.62 -15.75
C LEU A 238 -13.67 2.09 -17.18
N ALA A 239 -13.81 3.39 -17.44
CA ALA A 239 -13.49 3.95 -18.75
C ALA A 239 -11.98 4.16 -18.90
N ASN A 240 -11.43 3.76 -20.05
CA ASN A 240 -10.09 4.18 -20.43
C ASN A 240 -10.14 5.60 -21.01
N LYS A 241 -9.58 6.56 -20.27
CA LYS A 241 -9.56 7.97 -20.69
C LYS A 241 -8.28 8.41 -21.38
N SER A 242 -7.30 7.51 -21.56
CA SER A 242 -6.00 7.83 -22.15
C SER A 242 -6.12 8.51 -23.52
N GLY A 243 -5.55 9.71 -23.65
CA GLY A 243 -5.58 10.51 -24.87
C GLY A 243 -6.93 11.16 -25.20
N LEU A 244 -7.99 10.93 -24.41
CA LEU A 244 -9.22 11.70 -24.54
C LEU A 244 -8.98 13.12 -24.02
N ALA A 245 -9.59 14.12 -24.65
CA ALA A 245 -9.48 15.52 -24.23
C ALA A 245 -10.86 16.08 -23.91
N VAL A 246 -10.92 16.90 -22.87
CA VAL A 246 -12.12 17.61 -22.42
C VAL A 246 -11.73 19.07 -22.26
N ASP A 247 -12.62 19.97 -22.69
CA ASP A 247 -12.46 21.42 -22.52
C ASP A 247 -13.24 21.81 -21.27
N GLY A 248 -12.55 22.36 -20.28
CA GLY A 248 -13.10 22.80 -19.00
C GLY A 248 -13.68 24.20 -19.08
N PRO A 249 -14.17 24.75 -17.96
CA PRO A 249 -14.68 26.11 -17.88
C PRO A 249 -13.54 27.14 -17.69
N ASP A 250 -12.34 26.88 -18.20
CA ASP A 250 -11.24 27.82 -18.14
C ASP A 250 -11.41 28.96 -19.19
N ALA A 251 -10.39 29.80 -19.34
CA ALA A 251 -10.52 31.03 -20.11
C ALA A 251 -10.46 30.83 -21.63
N ASP A 252 -9.94 29.70 -22.09
CA ASP A 252 -9.82 29.42 -23.52
C ASP A 252 -10.82 28.34 -23.96
N ALA A 253 -10.55 27.66 -25.06
CA ALA A 253 -11.43 26.64 -25.63
C ALA A 253 -10.60 25.46 -26.15
N VAL A 254 -9.42 25.25 -25.54
CA VAL A 254 -8.40 24.31 -25.96
C VAL A 254 -8.35 23.18 -24.95
N ALA A 255 -8.93 22.05 -25.35
CA ALA A 255 -9.00 20.88 -24.49
C ALA A 255 -7.65 20.27 -24.06
N THR A 256 -7.56 20.07 -22.74
CA THR A 256 -6.76 19.16 -21.92
C THR A 256 -6.74 17.66 -22.25
N ALA A 257 -5.82 17.11 -23.06
CA ALA A 257 -5.75 15.65 -23.24
C ALA A 257 -5.26 14.89 -21.99
N TYR A 258 -6.00 13.89 -21.52
CA TYR A 258 -5.60 12.94 -20.47
C TYR A 258 -4.34 12.16 -20.87
N ALA A 259 -3.49 11.89 -19.89
CA ALA A 259 -2.24 11.18 -20.06
C ALA A 259 -2.53 9.70 -20.29
N THR A 260 -1.55 8.99 -20.84
CA THR A 260 -1.70 7.57 -21.08
C THR A 260 -1.38 6.80 -19.80
N ASP A 261 -2.44 6.36 -19.13
CA ASP A 261 -2.37 5.41 -18.02
C ASP A 261 -2.31 3.97 -18.56
N ALA A 262 -1.77 3.05 -17.75
CA ALA A 262 -1.57 1.64 -18.11
C ALA A 262 -2.90 0.92 -18.36
N PHE A 263 -3.95 1.30 -17.63
CA PHE A 263 -5.29 0.74 -17.70
C PHE A 263 -5.29 -0.79 -17.45
N THR A 264 -4.59 -1.21 -16.41
CA THR A 264 -4.36 -2.63 -16.05
C THR A 264 -5.05 -3.07 -14.77
N LEU A 265 -5.87 -2.20 -14.18
CA LEU A 265 -6.46 -2.40 -12.86
C LEU A 265 -7.30 -3.69 -12.83
N PRO A 266 -6.96 -4.68 -12.00
CA PRO A 266 -7.73 -5.91 -11.92
C PRO A 266 -9.08 -5.66 -11.22
N SER A 267 -10.07 -6.50 -11.52
CA SER A 267 -11.30 -6.57 -10.74
C SER A 267 -11.11 -7.40 -9.46
N GLN A 268 -11.74 -7.01 -8.37
CA GLN A 268 -11.85 -7.87 -7.19
C GLN A 268 -12.89 -8.99 -7.40
N ALA A 269 -12.80 -10.06 -6.62
CA ALA A 269 -13.93 -11.00 -6.55
C ALA A 269 -15.11 -10.33 -5.82
N THR A 270 -16.33 -10.67 -6.20
CA THR A 270 -17.52 -10.09 -5.58
C THR A 270 -17.68 -10.56 -4.13
N PRO A 271 -17.67 -9.67 -3.13
CA PRO A 271 -17.95 -10.05 -1.75
C PRO A 271 -19.38 -10.59 -1.59
N ALA A 272 -19.57 -11.56 -0.70
CA ALA A 272 -20.92 -12.00 -0.33
C ALA A 272 -21.71 -10.88 0.36
N SER A 273 -23.03 -11.02 0.46
CA SER A 273 -23.86 -10.05 1.17
C SER A 273 -23.41 -9.85 2.63
N ALA A 274 -23.41 -8.60 3.08
CA ALA A 274 -22.88 -8.16 4.37
C ALA A 274 -21.40 -8.51 4.57
N ARG A 275 -20.63 -8.47 3.48
CA ARG A 275 -19.16 -8.49 3.45
C ARG A 275 -18.64 -7.30 2.69
N SER A 276 -17.39 -6.95 2.94
CA SER A 276 -16.70 -5.79 2.38
C SER A 276 -15.39 -6.21 1.73
N THR A 277 -14.98 -5.48 0.69
CA THR A 277 -13.58 -5.41 0.25
C THR A 277 -12.87 -4.35 1.08
N LYS A 278 -11.68 -4.65 1.61
CA LYS A 278 -10.90 -3.78 2.50
C LYS A 278 -9.48 -3.58 1.99
N ARG A 279 -9.00 -2.34 2.06
CA ARG A 279 -7.60 -2.01 1.85
C ARG A 279 -6.78 -2.57 3.03
N ILE A 280 -5.71 -3.27 2.72
CA ILE A 280 -4.82 -3.95 3.68
C ILE A 280 -3.41 -3.35 3.69
N ALA A 281 -3.05 -2.57 2.68
CA ALA A 281 -1.78 -1.86 2.60
C ALA A 281 -1.94 -0.52 1.85
N LEU A 282 -1.03 0.40 2.16
CA LEU A 282 -0.89 1.67 1.46
C LEU A 282 -0.32 1.45 0.06
N GLU A 283 -0.64 2.34 -0.89
CA GLU A 283 0.05 2.36 -2.18
C GLU A 283 1.51 2.80 -2.01
N SER A 284 2.33 2.36 -2.95
CA SER A 284 3.73 2.72 -3.06
C SER A 284 4.19 2.51 -4.49
N ALA A 285 5.39 2.98 -4.81
CA ALA A 285 6.05 2.69 -6.09
C ALA A 285 6.26 1.19 -6.38
N THR A 286 6.01 0.28 -5.43
CA THR A 286 6.06 -1.17 -5.65
C THR A 286 4.71 -1.77 -6.03
N THR A 287 3.61 -1.10 -5.70
CA THR A 287 2.25 -1.57 -5.93
C THR A 287 1.54 -0.78 -7.03
N GLU A 288 2.09 0.35 -7.44
CA GLU A 288 1.49 1.28 -8.40
C GLU A 288 2.59 2.12 -9.09
N THR A 289 2.31 2.65 -10.29
CA THR A 289 3.29 3.40 -11.09
C THR A 289 3.30 4.88 -10.72
N HIS A 290 4.38 5.34 -10.09
CA HIS A 290 4.52 6.74 -9.63
C HIS A 290 5.41 7.61 -10.54
N GLY A 291 5.43 7.31 -11.85
CA GLY A 291 6.38 7.90 -12.81
C GLY A 291 6.19 9.38 -13.15
N GLY A 292 5.23 10.07 -12.54
CA GLY A 292 4.94 11.49 -12.78
C GLY A 292 4.23 11.79 -14.10
N ALA A 293 3.74 10.74 -14.79
CA ALA A 293 3.17 10.83 -16.13
C ALA A 293 1.71 10.39 -16.20
N GLY A 294 1.14 9.83 -15.14
CA GLY A 294 -0.26 9.41 -15.11
C GLY A 294 -1.23 10.54 -14.75
N ASN A 295 -2.52 10.21 -14.70
CA ASN A 295 -3.59 11.16 -14.38
C ASN A 295 -3.89 11.30 -12.87
N GLY A 296 -3.15 10.58 -12.03
CA GLY A 296 -3.31 10.54 -10.58
C GLY A 296 -2.59 11.67 -9.83
N VAL A 297 -2.65 11.64 -8.50
CA VAL A 297 -1.97 12.62 -7.65
C VAL A 297 -0.46 12.59 -7.93
N ALA A 298 0.19 13.75 -8.07
CA ALA A 298 1.62 13.82 -8.40
C ALA A 298 2.05 13.05 -9.68
N GLY A 299 1.09 12.74 -10.58
CA GLY A 299 1.32 11.99 -11.80
C GLY A 299 1.42 10.47 -11.60
N HIS A 300 0.80 9.97 -10.53
CA HIS A 300 0.52 8.55 -10.30
C HIS A 300 -0.40 7.98 -11.38
N ASP A 301 -0.44 6.67 -11.51
CA ASP A 301 -1.29 5.93 -12.43
C ASP A 301 -2.10 4.92 -11.62
N GLU A 302 -3.22 5.42 -11.07
CA GLU A 302 -4.14 4.65 -10.21
C GLU A 302 -4.65 3.38 -10.91
N THR A 303 -4.66 3.36 -12.24
CA THR A 303 -5.09 2.19 -13.02
C THR A 303 -4.03 1.08 -13.10
N SER A 304 -2.85 1.31 -12.53
CA SER A 304 -1.77 0.33 -12.45
C SER A 304 -1.66 -0.33 -11.07
N GLU A 305 -2.56 0.01 -10.13
CA GLU A 305 -2.53 -0.54 -8.79
C GLU A 305 -2.65 -2.08 -8.79
N GLN A 306 -1.75 -2.73 -8.08
CA GLN A 306 -1.77 -4.16 -7.82
C GLN A 306 -2.76 -4.47 -6.70
N LEU A 307 -4.07 -4.45 -6.98
CA LEU A 307 -5.11 -4.65 -5.96
C LEU A 307 -4.95 -5.94 -5.15
N GLY A 308 -4.26 -6.95 -5.69
CA GLY A 308 -3.96 -8.19 -4.96
C GLY A 308 -2.97 -8.05 -3.80
N THR A 309 -2.32 -6.88 -3.69
CA THR A 309 -1.35 -6.55 -2.64
C THR A 309 -1.90 -5.51 -1.68
N THR A 310 -2.67 -4.54 -2.19
CA THR A 310 -3.19 -3.42 -1.42
C THR A 310 -4.60 -3.66 -0.88
N TRP A 311 -5.35 -4.62 -1.43
CA TRP A 311 -6.71 -4.97 -1.00
C TRP A 311 -6.84 -6.47 -0.68
N ASP A 312 -7.83 -6.83 0.15
CA ASP A 312 -8.16 -8.24 0.39
C ASP A 312 -8.77 -8.92 -0.85
N THR A 313 -8.34 -10.14 -1.14
CA THR A 313 -8.64 -10.84 -2.42
C THR A 313 -9.51 -12.09 -2.28
N GLY A 314 -10.24 -12.23 -1.17
CA GLY A 314 -11.14 -13.37 -0.99
C GLY A 314 -11.44 -13.75 0.45
N GLY A 315 -10.72 -13.17 1.42
CA GLY A 315 -11.03 -13.35 2.84
C GLY A 315 -12.27 -12.58 3.32
N TYR A 316 -12.81 -11.68 2.48
CA TYR A 316 -13.85 -10.68 2.74
C TYR A 316 -14.54 -10.83 4.09
N THR A 317 -14.29 -9.88 4.97
CA THR A 317 -14.76 -9.92 6.35
C THR A 317 -16.06 -9.14 6.53
N THR A 318 -16.65 -9.19 7.73
CA THR A 318 -17.79 -8.31 8.05
C THR A 318 -17.36 -6.85 7.93
N PRO A 319 -18.23 -5.96 7.43
CA PRO A 319 -17.88 -4.56 7.30
C PRO A 319 -17.54 -3.90 8.63
N THR A 320 -16.63 -2.93 8.60
CA THR A 320 -16.12 -2.22 9.79
C THR A 320 -16.17 -0.71 9.61
N PRO A 321 -17.33 -0.11 9.30
CA PRO A 321 -17.42 1.31 9.03
C PRO A 321 -16.92 2.16 10.20
N GLY A 322 -16.09 3.15 9.89
CA GLY A 322 -15.44 4.05 10.81
C GLY A 322 -14.21 3.47 11.49
N GLN A 323 -13.70 2.31 11.06
CA GLN A 323 -12.50 1.69 11.62
C GLN A 323 -11.37 1.68 10.60
N VAL A 324 -10.27 2.37 10.92
CA VAL A 324 -9.07 2.35 10.06
C VAL A 324 -8.19 1.16 10.45
N PRO A 325 -7.83 0.28 9.50
CA PRO A 325 -6.80 -0.73 9.74
C PRO A 325 -5.48 -0.06 10.13
N PRO A 326 -4.77 -0.53 11.17
CA PRO A 326 -3.50 0.07 11.59
C PRO A 326 -2.43 0.14 10.49
N ALA A 327 -2.51 -0.74 9.50
CA ALA A 327 -1.61 -0.74 8.34
C ALA A 327 -1.79 0.47 7.40
N LEU A 328 -2.89 1.22 7.53
CA LEU A 328 -3.20 2.41 6.72
C LEU A 328 -2.92 3.72 7.48
N LEU A 329 -2.37 3.64 8.68
CA LEU A 329 -2.00 4.80 9.48
C LEU A 329 -0.49 5.03 9.43
N PRO A 330 -0.03 6.29 9.46
CA PRO A 330 1.38 6.65 9.47
C PRO A 330 2.10 6.26 10.77
#